data_AF-A0A919E1R6-F1
#
_entry.id   AF-A0A919E1R6-F1
#
_cell.length_a   1.000
_cell.length_b   1.000
_cell.length_c   1.000
_cell.angle_alpha   90.00
_cell.angle_beta   90.00
_cell.angle_gamma   90.00
#
_symmetry.space_group_name_H-M   'P 1'
#
loop_
_entity.id
_entity.type
_entity.pdbx_description
1 polymer ?
#
loop_
_entity_poly.entity_id
_entity_poly.type
_entity_poly.pdbx_seq_one_letter_code
_entity_poly.pdbx_strand_id
1 'polypeptide(L)'
;MRKTFSRRARVATGATVLTAVAATATAFGTVSASAGPAAATPAAASAASVTSRATTTSTHLTVDAAVKAAQAALDAAEKENQRVTVAVVDRNGNTLVTLRGDGAGPQSYESAERKAYTAVSWNAPTSELAGRLTGAPNLKDIPGTLFLAGAVPVTAKNAPVAGIGVAGAPSGDLDEKFARAGAAALTR
;
A
#
# COMPACT_ATOMS: atom_id res chain seq x y z
N MET A 1 -12.60 -17.20 -51.92
CA MET A 1 -13.87 -17.75 -52.44
C MET A 1 -14.93 -17.64 -51.36
N ARG A 2 -15.86 -16.70 -51.53
CA ARG A 2 -17.06 -16.54 -50.69
C ARG A 2 -18.10 -17.57 -51.13
N LYS A 3 -18.72 -18.27 -50.19
CA LYS A 3 -20.01 -18.94 -50.43
C LYS A 3 -21.02 -18.40 -49.43
N THR A 4 -21.78 -17.42 -49.89
CA THR A 4 -23.04 -16.94 -49.32
C THR A 4 -24.12 -17.99 -49.54
N PHE A 5 -24.90 -18.34 -48.52
CA PHE A 5 -26.22 -18.95 -48.68
C PHE A 5 -27.25 -18.29 -47.77
N SER A 6 -28.46 -18.25 -48.30
CA SER A 6 -29.49 -17.22 -48.11
C SER A 6 -30.53 -17.57 -47.03
N ARG A 7 -31.23 -16.52 -46.61
CA ARG A 7 -32.37 -16.43 -45.68
C ARG A 7 -33.59 -17.24 -46.15
N ARG A 8 -34.25 -17.95 -45.22
CA ARG A 8 -35.71 -18.17 -45.12
C ARG A 8 -36.04 -18.49 -43.64
N ALA A 9 -36.59 -17.58 -42.83
CA ALA A 9 -38.00 -17.18 -42.70
C ALA A 9 -38.92 -18.24 -42.04
N ARG A 10 -39.34 -17.95 -40.78
CA ARG A 10 -40.64 -18.19 -40.08
C ARG A 10 -40.41 -18.65 -38.63
N VAL A 11 -40.70 -17.82 -37.62
CA VAL A 11 -42.00 -17.45 -37.01
C VAL A 11 -42.29 -18.27 -35.74
N ALA A 12 -42.74 -17.55 -34.71
CA ALA A 12 -43.46 -17.93 -33.50
C ALA A 12 -42.64 -18.50 -32.33
N THR A 13 -42.47 -17.77 -31.21
CA THR A 13 -43.41 -17.52 -30.08
C THR A 13 -43.56 -18.74 -29.16
N GLY A 14 -43.25 -18.57 -27.86
CA GLY A 14 -43.56 -19.52 -26.77
C GLY A 14 -42.33 -19.83 -25.92
N ALA A 15 -42.07 -19.09 -24.85
CA ALA A 15 -42.50 -19.40 -23.47
C ALA A 15 -41.65 -20.48 -22.78
N THR A 16 -40.90 -20.01 -21.77
CA THR A 16 -40.55 -20.65 -20.48
C THR A 16 -40.15 -22.14 -20.45
N VAL A 17 -38.99 -22.44 -19.86
CA VAL A 17 -38.84 -23.05 -18.52
C VAL A 17 -37.35 -23.31 -18.29
N LEU A 18 -36.81 -22.74 -17.20
CA LEU A 18 -35.52 -23.13 -16.63
C LEU A 18 -35.59 -24.61 -16.24
N THR A 19 -34.70 -25.45 -16.77
CA THR A 19 -34.25 -26.66 -16.07
C THR A 19 -32.76 -26.88 -16.38
N ALA A 20 -31.98 -26.95 -15.30
CA ALA A 20 -30.55 -27.23 -15.32
C ALA A 20 -30.32 -28.70 -14.92
N VAL A 21 -29.65 -29.50 -15.75
CA VAL A 21 -29.07 -30.83 -15.48
C VAL A 21 -28.08 -31.10 -16.63
N ALA A 22 -26.84 -31.60 -16.54
CA ALA A 22 -26.00 -32.12 -15.46
C ALA A 22 -24.52 -31.95 -15.87
N ALA A 23 -23.65 -31.77 -14.88
CA ALA A 23 -22.22 -32.02 -14.98
C ALA A 23 -21.94 -33.52 -15.00
N THR A 24 -20.99 -33.96 -15.85
CA THR A 24 -20.39 -35.30 -15.78
C THR A 24 -19.35 -35.33 -14.67
N ALA A 25 -19.53 -36.28 -13.74
CA ALA A 25 -18.68 -36.50 -12.58
C ALA A 25 -17.36 -37.18 -12.94
N THR A 26 -16.26 -36.76 -12.29
CA THR A 26 -15.17 -37.66 -11.91
C THR A 26 -14.81 -37.46 -10.44
N ALA A 27 -15.10 -38.51 -9.67
CA ALA A 27 -14.52 -38.99 -8.42
C ALA A 27 -13.93 -37.99 -7.40
N PHE A 28 -14.75 -37.59 -6.42
CA PHE A 28 -14.33 -37.42 -5.02
C PHE A 28 -15.41 -38.01 -4.11
N GLY A 29 -15.00 -38.64 -3.00
CA GLY A 29 -15.75 -39.63 -2.23
C GLY A 29 -17.16 -39.25 -1.74
N THR A 30 -17.96 -40.29 -1.48
CA THR A 30 -19.33 -40.17 -0.95
C THR A 30 -19.30 -39.74 0.51
N VAL A 31 -19.32 -38.44 0.77
CA VAL A 31 -19.70 -37.91 2.09
C VAL A 31 -21.23 -37.82 2.14
N SER A 32 -21.87 -38.57 3.04
CA SER A 32 -23.29 -38.37 3.34
C SER A 32 -23.47 -37.03 4.04
N ALA A 33 -24.05 -36.05 3.34
CA ALA A 33 -24.50 -34.81 3.94
C ALA A 33 -25.90 -35.04 4.54
N SER A 34 -26.00 -35.19 5.87
CA SER A 34 -27.28 -35.04 6.56
C SER A 34 -27.64 -33.56 6.61
N ALA A 35 -28.72 -33.16 5.92
CA ALA A 35 -29.26 -31.81 5.99
C ALA A 35 -29.83 -31.57 7.40
N GLY A 36 -29.02 -30.96 8.28
CA GLY A 36 -29.47 -30.41 9.55
C GLY A 36 -30.40 -29.21 9.34
N PRO A 37 -31.26 -28.88 10.31
CA PRO A 37 -32.27 -27.83 10.16
C PRO A 37 -31.63 -26.50 9.79
N ALA A 38 -32.25 -25.79 8.85
CA ALA A 38 -31.79 -24.49 8.35
C ALA A 38 -31.49 -23.54 9.51
N ALA A 39 -30.20 -23.32 9.77
CA ALA A 39 -29.75 -22.36 10.75
C ALA A 39 -30.30 -20.98 10.37
N ALA A 40 -30.97 -20.34 11.31
CA ALA A 40 -31.52 -18.99 11.12
C ALA A 40 -30.41 -18.06 10.64
N THR A 41 -30.64 -17.39 9.50
CA THR A 41 -29.74 -16.37 8.97
C THR A 41 -29.53 -15.30 10.05
N PRO A 42 -28.31 -15.04 10.53
CA PRO A 42 -28.09 -14.02 11.55
C PRO A 42 -28.52 -12.67 10.97
N ALA A 43 -29.44 -11.99 11.65
CA ALA A 43 -29.87 -10.66 11.28
C ALA A 43 -28.66 -9.73 11.27
N ALA A 44 -28.42 -9.07 10.14
CA ALA A 44 -27.33 -8.11 9.99
C ALA A 44 -27.45 -7.03 11.07
N ALA A 45 -26.44 -6.91 11.94
CA ALA A 45 -26.42 -5.90 12.98
C ALA A 45 -26.38 -4.50 12.33
N SER A 46 -27.34 -3.65 12.68
CA SER A 46 -27.38 -2.25 12.27
C SER A 46 -26.21 -1.48 12.91
N ALA A 47 -25.45 -0.74 12.11
CA ALA A 47 -24.37 0.10 12.60
C ALA A 47 -24.93 1.28 13.41
N ALA A 48 -24.41 1.50 14.62
CA ALA A 48 -24.76 2.65 15.45
C ALA A 48 -24.19 3.95 14.85
N SER A 49 -25.01 4.99 14.72
CA SER A 49 -24.57 6.30 14.24
C SER A 49 -24.02 7.16 15.38
N VAL A 50 -22.83 7.73 15.22
CA VAL A 50 -22.22 8.68 16.16
C VAL A 50 -22.50 10.13 15.75
N THR A 51 -22.49 11.04 16.72
CA THR A 51 -22.65 12.48 16.44
C THR A 51 -21.34 13.11 15.97
N SER A 52 -21.42 14.19 15.20
CA SER A 52 -20.23 14.90 14.70
C SER A 52 -19.32 15.43 15.82
N ARG A 53 -19.87 15.74 16.99
CA ARG A 53 -19.10 16.15 18.19
C ARG A 53 -18.21 15.03 18.74
N ALA A 54 -18.50 13.77 18.42
CA ALA A 54 -17.69 12.61 18.81
C ALA A 54 -16.71 12.18 17.70
N THR A 55 -16.56 12.95 16.62
CA THR A 55 -15.68 12.61 15.49
C THR A 55 -14.63 13.70 15.26
N THR A 56 -13.49 13.30 14.69
CA THR A 56 -12.46 14.20 14.18
C THR A 56 -11.96 13.69 12.84
N THR A 57 -11.27 14.54 12.07
CA THR A 57 -10.72 14.21 10.76
C THR A 57 -9.21 14.35 10.75
N SER A 58 -8.57 13.54 9.90
CA SER A 58 -7.13 13.58 9.62
C SER A 58 -6.89 13.77 8.13
N THR A 59 -5.72 14.31 7.78
CA THR A 59 -5.28 14.54 6.40
C THR A 59 -4.18 13.55 6.05
N HIS A 60 -4.25 12.98 4.85
CA HIS A 60 -3.36 11.91 4.37
C HIS A 60 -2.95 12.19 2.93
N LEU A 61 -1.85 11.58 2.48
CA LEU A 61 -1.59 11.48 1.06
C LEU A 61 -2.62 10.55 0.40
N THR A 62 -3.00 10.85 -0.84
CA THR A 62 -3.67 9.86 -1.68
C THR A 62 -2.68 8.75 -2.04
N VAL A 63 -3.19 7.55 -2.36
CA VAL A 63 -2.35 6.46 -2.87
C VAL A 63 -1.59 6.90 -4.12
N ASP A 64 -2.25 7.61 -5.04
CA ASP A 64 -1.60 8.15 -6.25
C ASP A 64 -0.43 9.08 -5.94
N ALA A 65 -0.59 9.96 -4.94
CA ALA A 65 0.50 10.85 -4.50
C ALA A 65 1.65 10.05 -3.84
N ALA A 66 1.33 9.06 -3.02
CA ALA A 66 2.33 8.18 -2.41
C ALA A 66 3.12 7.38 -3.47
N VAL A 67 2.43 6.83 -4.47
CA VAL A 67 3.06 6.11 -5.60
C VAL A 67 3.93 7.06 -6.42
N LYS A 68 3.44 8.26 -6.75
CA LYS A 68 4.20 9.29 -7.47
C LYS A 68 5.50 9.63 -6.74
N ALA A 69 5.44 9.84 -5.43
CA ALA A 69 6.61 10.17 -4.62
C ALA A 69 7.60 9.00 -4.55
N ALA A 70 7.10 7.77 -4.33
CA ALA A 70 7.92 6.57 -4.27
C ALA A 70 8.65 6.32 -5.60
N GLN A 71 7.92 6.42 -6.72
CA GLN A 71 8.48 6.24 -8.06
C GLN A 71 9.53 7.31 -8.38
N ALA A 72 9.27 8.58 -8.05
CA ALA A 72 10.23 9.66 -8.29
C ALA A 72 11.54 9.47 -7.49
N ALA A 73 11.47 8.93 -6.27
CA ALA A 73 12.67 8.57 -5.50
C ALA A 73 13.42 7.38 -6.13
N LEU A 74 12.71 6.35 -6.57
CA LEU A 74 13.29 5.19 -7.24
C LEU A 74 13.97 5.59 -8.55
N ASP A 75 13.31 6.37 -9.40
CA ASP A 75 13.86 6.89 -10.65
C ASP A 75 15.12 7.75 -10.43
N ALA A 76 15.15 8.53 -9.33
CA ALA A 76 16.31 9.34 -8.98
C ALA A 76 17.51 8.46 -8.59
N ALA A 77 17.28 7.37 -7.85
CA ALA A 77 18.30 6.40 -7.50
C ALA A 77 18.83 5.65 -8.74
N GLU A 78 17.93 5.23 -9.64
CA GLU A 78 18.29 4.53 -10.88
C GLU A 78 19.17 5.38 -11.81
N LYS A 79 18.87 6.68 -11.93
CA LYS A 79 19.70 7.63 -12.70
C LYS A 79 21.14 7.73 -12.19
N GLU A 80 21.37 7.38 -10.92
CA GLU A 80 22.69 7.36 -10.28
C GLU A 80 23.23 5.93 -10.10
N ASN A 81 22.67 4.96 -10.82
CA ASN A 81 23.03 3.55 -10.78
C ASN A 81 22.92 2.92 -9.38
N GLN A 82 22.02 3.43 -8.54
CA GLN A 82 21.77 2.91 -7.19
C GLN A 82 20.61 1.93 -7.18
N ARG A 83 20.73 0.85 -6.41
CA ARG A 83 19.71 -0.19 -6.26
C ARG A 83 19.08 -0.09 -4.88
N VAL A 84 17.92 0.53 -4.79
CA VAL A 84 17.31 0.92 -3.52
C VAL A 84 15.91 0.32 -3.35
N THR A 85 15.43 0.30 -2.11
CA THR A 85 14.01 0.18 -1.80
C THR A 85 13.49 1.50 -1.29
N VAL A 86 12.27 1.85 -1.70
CA VAL A 86 11.57 3.05 -1.28
C VAL A 86 10.29 2.64 -0.54
N ALA A 87 10.00 3.31 0.58
CA ALA A 87 8.75 3.15 1.32
C ALA A 87 8.12 4.52 1.59
N VAL A 88 6.79 4.58 1.55
CA VAL A 88 6.00 5.72 2.00
C VAL A 88 5.10 5.26 3.14
N VAL A 89 5.24 5.88 4.30
CA VAL A 89 4.50 5.55 5.53
C VAL A 89 3.64 6.74 5.92
N ASP A 90 2.35 6.51 6.17
CA ASP A 90 1.41 7.54 6.59
C ASP A 90 1.70 8.01 8.03
N ARG A 91 1.24 9.21 8.40
CA ARG A 91 1.30 9.69 9.78
C ARG A 91 0.62 8.77 10.79
N ASN A 92 -0.37 7.98 10.38
CA ASN A 92 -1.00 6.96 11.22
C ASN A 92 -0.14 5.71 11.45
N GLY A 93 1.04 5.61 10.82
CA GLY A 93 2.01 4.52 10.98
C GLY A 93 1.87 3.39 9.97
N ASN A 94 0.82 3.37 9.15
CA ASN A 94 0.64 2.35 8.12
C ASN A 94 1.50 2.64 6.88
N THR A 95 2.13 1.61 6.35
CA THR A 95 2.80 1.67 5.04
C THR A 95 1.75 1.82 3.94
N LEU A 96 1.90 2.86 3.10
CA LEU A 96 1.04 3.10 1.94
C LEU A 96 1.61 2.45 0.67
N VAL A 97 2.93 2.57 0.48
CA VAL A 97 3.62 2.11 -0.74
C VAL A 97 5.01 1.60 -0.37
N THR A 98 5.41 0.50 -1.01
CA THR A 98 6.77 -0.04 -0.98
C THR A 98 7.18 -0.48 -2.37
N LEU A 99 8.31 0.01 -2.85
CA LEU A 99 8.90 -0.37 -4.14
C LEU A 99 10.30 -0.91 -3.90
N ARG A 100 10.49 -2.22 -4.04
CA ARG A 100 11.82 -2.83 -4.04
C ARG A 100 12.39 -2.74 -5.45
N GLY A 101 13.37 -1.87 -5.66
CA GLY A 101 14.08 -1.80 -6.93
C GLY A 101 14.84 -3.08 -7.23
N ASP A 102 15.04 -3.37 -8.52
CA ASP A 102 15.75 -4.56 -8.98
C ASP A 102 17.19 -4.57 -8.45
N GLY A 103 17.60 -5.69 -7.86
CA GLY A 103 18.94 -5.85 -7.28
C GLY A 103 19.15 -5.11 -5.95
N ALA A 104 18.12 -4.47 -5.37
CA ALA A 104 18.24 -3.87 -4.04
C ALA A 104 18.50 -4.95 -2.97
N GLY A 105 19.45 -4.68 -2.07
CA GLY A 105 19.86 -5.62 -1.01
C GLY A 105 18.70 -6.09 -0.13
N PRO A 106 18.71 -7.31 0.43
CA PRO A 106 17.57 -7.85 1.17
C PRO A 106 17.16 -6.99 2.38
N GLN A 107 18.12 -6.34 3.04
CA GLN A 107 17.92 -5.48 4.20
C GLN A 107 17.22 -4.15 3.90
N SER A 108 17.21 -3.69 2.64
CA SER A 108 16.73 -2.35 2.31
C SER A 108 15.24 -2.16 2.52
N TYR A 109 14.43 -3.22 2.40
CA TYR A 109 12.98 -3.09 2.43
C TYR A 109 12.46 -2.64 3.80
N GLU A 110 12.74 -3.43 4.83
CA GLU A 110 12.34 -3.07 6.19
C GLU A 110 13.08 -1.81 6.67
N SER A 111 14.32 -1.61 6.22
CA SER A 111 15.05 -0.38 6.53
C SER A 111 14.35 0.87 5.99
N ALA A 112 13.89 0.85 4.73
CA ALA A 112 13.17 1.98 4.13
C ALA A 112 11.87 2.26 4.89
N GLU A 113 11.10 1.22 5.24
CA GLU A 113 9.87 1.35 6.03
C GLU A 113 10.12 1.98 7.41
N ARG A 114 11.10 1.46 8.16
CA ARG A 114 11.43 1.97 9.50
C ARG A 114 11.98 3.39 9.47
N LYS A 115 12.78 3.76 8.45
CA LYS A 115 13.24 5.15 8.27
C LYS A 115 12.07 6.07 7.95
N ALA A 116 11.16 5.68 7.05
CA ALA A 116 9.96 6.45 6.71
C ALA A 116 9.06 6.67 7.94
N TYR A 117 8.79 5.60 8.70
CA TYR A 117 8.05 5.63 9.96
C TYR A 117 8.72 6.57 10.98
N THR A 118 10.05 6.52 11.09
CA THR A 118 10.82 7.39 11.99
C THR A 118 10.71 8.86 11.57
N ALA A 119 10.89 9.16 10.28
CA ALA A 119 10.80 10.53 9.78
C ALA A 119 9.42 11.15 10.02
N VAL A 120 8.35 10.42 9.71
CA VAL A 120 6.99 10.93 9.91
C VAL A 120 6.63 11.04 11.39
N SER A 121 7.14 10.16 12.25
CA SER A 121 6.86 10.17 13.69
C SER A 121 7.37 11.43 14.39
N TRP A 122 8.57 11.90 14.04
CA TRP A 122 9.17 13.11 14.63
C TRP A 122 9.06 14.35 13.74
N ASN A 123 8.49 14.24 12.53
CA ASN A 123 8.44 15.31 11.55
C ASN A 123 9.83 15.93 11.27
N ALA A 124 10.84 15.08 11.10
CA ALA A 124 12.22 15.51 10.81
C ALA A 124 12.94 14.48 9.92
N PRO A 125 13.93 14.91 9.12
CA PRO A 125 14.80 13.98 8.41
C PRO A 125 15.52 13.04 9.36
N THR A 126 15.68 11.77 8.96
CA THR A 126 16.34 10.77 9.80
C THR A 126 17.81 11.05 10.05
N SER A 127 18.49 11.75 9.15
CA SER A 127 19.86 12.26 9.35
C SER A 127 19.95 13.18 10.56
N GLU A 128 19.02 14.13 10.68
CA GLU A 128 18.91 15.03 11.83
C GLU A 128 18.58 14.25 13.11
N LEU A 129 17.63 13.32 13.03
CA LEU A 129 17.22 12.50 14.17
C LEU A 129 18.35 11.64 14.70
N ALA A 130 19.19 11.07 13.83
CA ALA A 130 20.37 10.31 14.24
C ALA A 130 21.33 11.14 15.11
N GLY A 131 21.49 12.44 14.80
CA GLY A 131 22.28 13.35 15.62
C GLY A 131 21.75 13.54 17.05
N ARG A 132 20.44 13.35 17.28
CA ARG A 132 19.82 13.47 18.62
C ARG A 132 20.23 12.33 19.56
N LEU A 133 20.70 11.20 19.03
CA LEU A 133 21.13 10.05 19.84
C LEU A 133 22.31 10.36 20.76
N THR A 134 23.11 11.39 20.47
CA THR A 134 24.19 11.85 21.35
C THR A 134 23.66 12.33 22.71
N GLY A 135 22.50 12.99 22.73
CA GLY A 135 21.86 13.48 23.96
C GLY A 135 20.78 12.55 24.51
N ALA A 136 20.20 11.69 23.66
CA ALA A 136 19.11 10.79 24.02
C ALA A 136 19.28 9.42 23.34
N PRO A 137 20.25 8.60 23.78
CA PRO A 137 20.63 7.37 23.08
C PRO A 137 19.51 6.31 23.04
N ASN A 138 18.57 6.36 23.98
CA ASN A 138 17.48 5.39 24.09
C ASN A 138 16.31 5.68 23.13
N LEU A 139 16.34 6.77 22.35
CA LEU A 139 15.31 7.04 21.33
C LEU A 139 15.22 5.91 20.30
N LYS A 140 16.36 5.30 19.95
CA LYS A 140 16.43 4.16 19.02
C LYS A 140 15.78 2.88 19.56
N ASP A 141 15.48 2.81 20.87
CA ASP A 141 14.88 1.64 21.50
C ASP A 141 13.34 1.67 21.36
N ILE A 142 12.78 2.75 20.82
CA ILE A 142 11.36 2.86 20.51
C ILE A 142 11.00 1.88 19.38
N PRO A 143 9.98 1.02 19.55
CA PRO A 143 9.60 0.04 18.53
C PRO A 143 9.29 0.65 17.17
N GLY A 144 9.69 -0.06 16.10
CA GLY A 144 9.45 0.35 14.72
C GLY A 144 10.41 1.42 14.19
N THR A 145 11.28 1.98 15.01
CA THR A 145 12.17 3.07 14.59
C THR A 145 13.48 2.58 13.97
N LEU A 146 14.09 3.46 13.16
CA LEU A 146 15.44 3.33 12.63
C LEU A 146 16.03 4.74 12.44
N PHE A 147 16.90 5.13 13.38
CA PHE A 147 17.60 6.42 13.40
C PHE A 147 18.85 6.39 12.53
N LEU A 148 18.64 6.32 11.21
CA LEU A 148 19.70 6.30 10.19
C LEU A 148 19.25 7.11 8.99
N ALA A 149 20.11 7.99 8.47
CA ALA A 149 19.81 8.82 7.30
C ALA A 149 19.20 8.01 6.14
N GLY A 150 18.20 8.59 5.49
CA GLY A 150 17.51 7.95 4.36
C GLY A 150 16.05 8.30 4.21
N ALA A 151 15.46 9.08 5.12
CA ALA A 151 14.07 9.47 5.04
C ALA A 151 13.82 10.95 5.35
N VAL A 152 12.74 11.48 4.77
CA VAL A 152 12.24 12.84 5.01
C VAL A 152 10.73 12.83 5.27
N PRO A 153 10.23 13.74 6.12
CA PRO A 153 8.80 13.93 6.31
C PRO A 153 8.18 14.70 5.15
N VAL A 154 6.90 14.45 4.90
CA VAL A 154 6.02 15.24 4.03
C VAL A 154 4.94 15.86 4.91
N THR A 155 4.69 17.15 4.73
CA THR A 155 3.75 17.91 5.56
C THR A 155 2.58 18.47 4.76
N ALA A 156 1.46 18.66 5.42
CA ALA A 156 0.32 19.45 4.94
C ALA A 156 -0.14 20.37 6.07
N LYS A 157 -0.36 21.66 5.79
CA LYS A 157 -0.77 22.66 6.79
C LYS A 157 0.12 22.65 8.05
N ASN A 158 1.44 22.54 7.86
CA ASN A 158 2.47 22.47 8.92
C ASN A 158 2.41 21.24 9.85
N ALA A 159 1.66 20.19 9.50
CA ALA A 159 1.66 18.92 10.23
C ALA A 159 2.21 17.79 9.34
N PRO A 160 2.96 16.81 9.90
CA PRO A 160 3.40 15.63 9.15
C PRO A 160 2.20 14.79 8.72
N VAL A 161 2.17 14.39 7.44
CA VAL A 161 1.13 13.51 6.87
C VAL A 161 1.71 12.20 6.34
N ALA A 162 2.99 12.18 5.98
CA ALA A 162 3.69 10.98 5.55
C ALA A 162 5.20 11.10 5.77
N GLY A 163 5.91 9.98 5.66
CA GLY A 163 7.36 9.90 5.58
C GLY A 163 7.74 9.10 4.35
N ILE A 164 8.76 9.57 3.64
CA ILE A 164 9.34 8.87 2.49
C ILE A 164 10.70 8.37 2.95
N GLY A 165 10.94 7.06 2.90
CA GLY A 165 12.19 6.43 3.29
C GLY A 165 12.79 5.64 2.16
N VAL A 166 14.13 5.69 2.08
CA VAL A 166 14.94 5.00 1.08
C VAL A 166 16.04 4.24 1.82
N ALA A 167 16.38 3.07 1.28
CA ALA A 167 17.52 2.30 1.75
C ALA A 167 18.16 1.51 0.60
N GLY A 168 19.48 1.35 0.64
CA GLY A 168 20.23 0.47 -0.26
C GLY A 168 21.36 1.16 -1.01
N ALA A 169 21.41 2.50 -1.01
CA ALA A 169 22.56 3.22 -1.54
C ALA A 169 23.81 3.01 -0.65
N PRO A 170 25.02 3.32 -1.14
CA PRO A 170 26.26 3.21 -0.37
C PRO A 170 26.29 4.02 0.94
N SER A 171 25.42 5.01 1.09
CA SER A 171 25.28 5.79 2.32
C SER A 171 23.83 6.22 2.55
N GLY A 172 23.50 6.43 3.84
CA GLY A 172 22.18 6.96 4.22
C GLY A 172 21.94 8.39 3.71
N ASP A 173 22.98 9.17 3.46
CA ASP A 173 22.84 10.51 2.88
C ASP A 173 22.39 10.45 1.41
N LEU A 174 22.89 9.46 0.66
CA LEU A 174 22.41 9.20 -0.71
C LEU A 174 20.96 8.70 -0.68
N ASP A 175 20.63 7.79 0.24
CA ASP A 175 19.24 7.39 0.46
C ASP A 175 18.34 8.64 0.70
N GLU A 176 18.77 9.55 1.59
CA GLU A 176 17.95 10.71 1.97
C GLU A 176 17.86 11.74 0.85
N LYS A 177 18.89 11.86 0.01
CA LYS A 177 18.85 12.62 -1.24
C LYS A 177 17.76 12.10 -2.17
N PHE A 178 17.63 10.78 -2.35
CA PHE A 178 16.57 10.20 -3.19
C PHE A 178 15.19 10.35 -2.53
N ALA A 179 15.10 10.21 -1.21
CA ALA A 179 13.86 10.49 -0.47
C ALA A 179 13.38 11.95 -0.69
N ARG A 180 14.31 12.92 -0.68
CA ARG A 180 14.04 14.33 -1.01
C ARG A 180 13.56 14.52 -2.45
N ALA A 181 14.13 13.78 -3.41
CA ALA A 181 13.65 13.80 -4.80
C ALA A 181 12.20 13.30 -4.91
N GLY A 182 11.85 12.25 -4.17
CA GLY A 182 10.47 11.77 -4.03
C GLY A 182 9.53 12.83 -3.46
N ALA A 183 9.92 13.47 -2.36
CA ALA A 183 9.13 14.54 -1.74
C ALA A 183 8.92 15.74 -2.68
N ALA A 184 9.94 16.14 -3.43
CA ALA A 184 9.89 17.25 -4.38
C ALA A 184 8.91 17.01 -5.55
N ALA A 185 8.55 15.76 -5.84
CA ALA A 185 7.53 15.44 -6.86
C ALA A 185 6.10 15.82 -6.43
N LEU A 186 5.89 16.11 -5.14
CA LEU A 186 4.59 16.51 -4.58
C LEU A 186 4.37 18.03 -4.58
N THR A 187 5.42 18.83 -4.74
CA THR A 187 5.40 20.30 -4.57
C THR A 187 5.31 21.07 -5.89
N ARG A 188 4.72 20.48 -6.94
CA ARG A 188 4.46 21.14 -8.22
C ARG A 188 2.97 21.35 -8.44
#